data_AF-A0A9X2DDN1-F1
#
_entry.id   AF-A0A9X2DDN1-F1
#
_cell.length_a   1.000
_cell.length_b   1.000
_cell.length_c   1.000
_cell.angle_alpha   90.00
_cell.angle_beta   90.00
_cell.angle_gamma   90.00
#
_symmetry.space_group_name_H-M   'P 1'
#
loop_
_entity.id
_entity.type
_entity.pdbx_description
1 polymer ?
#
loop_
_entity_poly.entity_id
_entity_poly.type
_entity_poly.pdbx_seq_one_letter_code
_entity_poly.pdbx_strand_id
1 'polypeptide(L)'
;MKLWISDRVRDILLHALAAAIAAALSFYVARWMFGHPEPIFAAITAIICLAPGIPNHLHQTFNMMVGVTIGILVGELAFLLPIPFLEIQILLCVFLGVLIGALLNLAPVVPIQAGASALLVMVMGPSTAGLVRFLDVVVGAVIGAIFALVLFLPKRVSSSSPDGSAAPETKEAAPKDGP
;
A
#
# COMPACT_ATOMS: atom_id res chain seq x y z
N MET A 1 3.68 6.19 31.80
CA MET A 1 3.67 4.90 31.06
C MET A 1 2.26 4.45 30.64
N LYS A 2 1.25 4.46 31.53
CA LYS A 2 -0.15 4.03 31.23
C LYS A 2 -0.83 4.79 30.07
N LEU A 3 -0.64 6.12 30.00
CA LEU A 3 -1.20 6.99 28.93
C LEU A 3 -0.61 6.70 27.53
N TRP A 4 0.69 6.43 27.45
CA TRP A 4 1.36 6.12 26.18
C TRP A 4 0.92 4.78 25.58
N ILE A 5 0.59 3.82 26.44
CA ILE A 5 0.10 2.50 26.02
C ILE A 5 -1.32 2.62 25.43
N SER A 6 -2.18 3.46 26.01
CA SER A 6 -3.55 3.65 25.50
C SER A 6 -3.60 4.32 24.13
N ASP A 7 -2.74 5.32 23.89
CA ASP A 7 -2.72 6.03 22.60
C ASP A 7 -2.24 5.11 21.48
N ARG A 8 -1.16 4.36 21.71
CA ARG A 8 -0.67 3.35 20.76
C ARG A 8 -1.71 2.27 20.46
N VAL A 9 -2.41 1.78 21.48
CA VAL A 9 -3.48 0.78 21.30
C VAL A 9 -4.63 1.37 20.48
N ARG A 10 -5.03 2.61 20.76
CA ARG A 10 -6.09 3.29 20.00
C ARG A 10 -5.71 3.44 18.53
N ASP A 11 -4.48 3.82 18.23
CA ASP A 11 -4.00 3.94 16.84
C ASP A 11 -4.00 2.60 16.11
N ILE A 12 -3.53 1.53 16.77
CA ILE A 12 -3.57 0.18 16.21
C ILE A 12 -5.01 -0.26 15.93
N LEU A 13 -5.93 -0.01 16.87
CA LEU A 13 -7.35 -0.34 16.72
C LEU A 13 -7.98 0.42 15.55
N LEU A 14 -7.67 1.71 15.39
CA LEU A 14 -8.14 2.52 14.27
C LEU A 14 -7.67 1.96 12.92
N HIS A 15 -6.38 1.60 12.81
CA HIS A 15 -5.85 1.01 11.57
C HIS A 15 -6.46 -0.36 11.29
N ALA A 16 -6.56 -1.22 12.30
CA ALA A 16 -7.15 -2.54 12.16
C ALA A 16 -8.63 -2.47 11.72
N LEU A 17 -9.41 -1.57 12.34
CA LEU A 17 -10.81 -1.38 11.98
C LEU A 17 -10.96 -0.80 10.58
N ALA A 18 -10.15 0.20 10.23
CA ALA A 18 -10.13 0.78 8.89
C ALA A 18 -9.82 -0.28 7.82
N ALA A 19 -8.78 -1.09 8.04
CA ALA A 19 -8.41 -2.17 7.14
C ALA A 19 -9.51 -3.22 7.01
N ALA A 20 -10.14 -3.63 8.11
CA ALA A 20 -11.23 -4.61 8.09
C ALA A 20 -12.46 -4.10 7.32
N ILE A 21 -12.88 -2.86 7.57
CA ILE A 21 -14.01 -2.24 6.87
C ILE A 21 -13.69 -2.07 5.38
N ALA A 22 -12.51 -1.56 5.06
CA ALA A 22 -12.09 -1.36 3.68
C ALA A 22 -12.03 -2.69 2.90
N ALA A 23 -11.54 -3.77 3.53
CA ALA A 23 -11.49 -5.10 2.93
C ALA A 23 -12.88 -5.68 2.66
N ALA A 24 -13.82 -5.54 3.61
CA ALA A 24 -15.19 -5.99 3.42
C ALA A 24 -15.88 -5.18 2.31
N LEU A 25 -15.66 -3.86 2.28
CA LEU A 25 -16.22 -2.97 1.27
C LEU A 25 -15.65 -3.26 -0.12
N SER A 26 -14.33 -3.44 -0.24
CA SER A 26 -13.70 -3.75 -1.53
C SER A 26 -14.12 -5.10 -2.07
N PHE A 27 -14.23 -6.11 -1.22
CA PHE A 27 -14.77 -7.41 -1.59
C PHE A 27 -16.21 -7.28 -2.13
N TYR A 28 -17.08 -6.57 -1.40
CA TYR A 28 -18.47 -6.37 -1.82
C TYR A 28 -18.56 -5.64 -3.17
N VAL A 29 -17.82 -4.54 -3.33
CA VAL A 29 -17.83 -3.72 -4.55
C VAL A 29 -17.31 -4.52 -5.75
N ALA A 30 -16.17 -5.21 -5.61
CA ALA A 30 -15.61 -6.01 -6.70
C ALA A 30 -16.55 -7.17 -7.10
N ARG A 31 -17.15 -7.85 -6.12
CA ARG A 31 -18.11 -8.94 -6.38
C ARG A 31 -19.32 -8.42 -7.15
N TRP A 32 -19.84 -7.27 -6.75
CA TRP A 32 -20.99 -6.65 -7.41
C TRP A 32 -20.65 -6.16 -8.83
N MET A 33 -19.47 -5.60 -9.04
CA MET A 33 -19.05 -5.07 -10.35
C MET A 33 -18.69 -6.15 -11.38
N PHE A 34 -18.03 -7.23 -10.95
CA PHE A 34 -17.44 -8.21 -11.86
C PHE A 34 -18.10 -9.59 -11.83
N GLY A 35 -19.00 -9.84 -10.87
CA GLY A 35 -19.86 -11.04 -10.83
C GLY A 35 -19.14 -12.37 -10.58
N HIS A 36 -17.84 -12.36 -10.29
CA HIS A 36 -17.09 -13.57 -9.95
C HIS A 36 -17.20 -13.90 -8.45
N PRO A 37 -17.07 -15.18 -8.06
CA PRO A 37 -17.57 -15.63 -6.76
C PRO A 37 -16.76 -15.09 -5.58
N GLU A 38 -15.44 -14.88 -5.74
CA GLU A 38 -14.52 -14.58 -4.62
C GLU A 38 -13.42 -13.56 -4.99
N PRO A 39 -13.68 -12.24 -4.88
CA PRO A 39 -12.68 -11.17 -5.07
C PRO A 39 -11.72 -11.01 -3.89
N ILE A 40 -10.97 -12.07 -3.62
CA ILE A 40 -9.96 -12.13 -2.56
C ILE A 40 -8.89 -11.05 -2.76
N PHE A 41 -8.49 -10.79 -4.01
CA PHE A 41 -7.50 -9.77 -4.35
C PHE A 41 -7.96 -8.35 -3.94
N ALA A 42 -9.24 -8.03 -4.07
CA ALA A 42 -9.77 -6.72 -3.64
C ALA A 42 -9.66 -6.56 -2.12
N ALA A 43 -9.99 -7.60 -1.35
CA ALA A 43 -9.92 -7.58 0.10
C ALA A 43 -8.47 -7.46 0.60
N ILE A 44 -7.59 -8.36 0.14
CA ILE A 44 -6.17 -8.38 0.54
C ILE A 44 -5.50 -7.06 0.19
N THR A 45 -5.84 -6.47 -0.95
CA THR A 45 -5.28 -5.18 -1.37
C THR A 45 -5.61 -4.07 -0.38
N ALA A 46 -6.88 -3.94 0.02
CA ALA A 46 -7.28 -2.93 1.00
C ALA A 46 -6.56 -3.12 2.35
N ILE A 47 -6.38 -4.36 2.80
CA ILE A 47 -5.66 -4.68 4.05
C ILE A 47 -4.22 -4.20 4.00
N ILE A 48 -3.50 -4.50 2.91
CA ILE A 48 -2.08 -4.15 2.79
C ILE A 48 -1.88 -2.64 2.64
N CYS A 49 -2.78 -1.96 1.93
CA CYS A 49 -2.74 -0.51 1.77
C CYS A 49 -2.89 0.22 3.11
N LEU A 50 -3.69 -0.34 4.03
CA LEU A 50 -4.03 0.27 5.33
C LEU A 50 -3.28 -0.35 6.52
N ALA A 51 -2.27 -1.19 6.27
CA ALA A 51 -1.54 -1.84 7.33
C ALA A 51 -0.87 -0.82 8.27
N PRO A 52 -0.85 -1.07 9.59
CA PRO A 52 -0.30 -0.13 10.56
C PRO A 52 1.22 -0.01 10.44
N GLY A 53 1.75 1.15 10.84
CA GLY A 53 3.20 1.42 10.82
C GLY A 53 3.76 1.82 9.45
N ILE A 54 2.88 2.10 8.48
CA ILE A 54 3.27 2.53 7.15
C ILE A 54 3.33 4.06 7.10
N PRO A 55 4.49 4.66 6.75
CA PRO A 55 4.65 6.11 6.76
C PRO A 55 3.92 6.80 5.60
N ASN A 56 3.77 6.11 4.46
CA ASN A 56 3.09 6.63 3.28
C ASN A 56 2.27 5.53 2.61
N HIS A 57 0.97 5.53 2.89
CA HIS A 57 0.02 4.57 2.35
C HIS A 57 -0.08 4.61 0.82
N LEU A 58 0.13 5.76 0.17
CA LEU A 58 0.08 5.85 -1.30
C LEU A 58 1.30 5.19 -1.94
N HIS A 59 2.50 5.43 -1.41
CA HIS A 59 3.71 4.74 -1.85
C HIS A 59 3.63 3.22 -1.58
N GLN A 60 3.07 2.84 -0.44
CA GLN A 60 2.78 1.42 -0.16
C GLN A 60 1.84 0.83 -1.21
N THR A 61 0.73 1.50 -1.49
CA THR A 61 -0.28 1.06 -2.47
C THR A 61 0.37 0.86 -3.83
N PHE A 62 1.21 1.80 -4.28
CA PHE A 62 1.94 1.66 -5.54
C PHE A 62 2.89 0.46 -5.56
N ASN A 63 3.74 0.31 -4.55
CA ASN A 63 4.67 -0.82 -4.45
C ASN A 63 3.91 -2.16 -4.40
N MET A 64 2.83 -2.20 -3.64
CA MET A 64 1.94 -3.34 -3.52
C MET A 64 1.36 -3.73 -4.89
N MET A 65 0.82 -2.76 -5.66
CA MET A 65 0.31 -2.99 -7.02
C MET A 65 1.37 -3.59 -7.95
N VAL A 66 2.62 -3.10 -7.89
CA VAL A 66 3.74 -3.65 -8.66
C VAL A 66 3.97 -5.13 -8.32
N GLY A 67 4.07 -5.44 -7.03
CA GLY A 67 4.24 -6.81 -6.55
C GLY A 67 3.11 -7.74 -7.00
N VAL A 68 1.86 -7.32 -6.80
CA VAL A 68 0.69 -8.12 -7.20
C VAL A 68 0.66 -8.37 -8.71
N THR A 69 0.97 -7.35 -9.52
CA THR A 69 1.03 -7.49 -10.99
C THR A 69 2.03 -8.57 -11.40
N ILE A 70 3.22 -8.56 -10.80
CA ILE A 70 4.25 -9.59 -11.05
C ILE A 70 3.71 -10.97 -10.68
N GLY A 71 3.12 -11.11 -9.49
CA GLY A 71 2.62 -12.40 -9.03
C GLY A 71 1.47 -12.95 -9.89
N ILE A 72 0.55 -12.08 -10.33
CA ILE A 72 -0.52 -12.48 -11.27
C ILE A 72 0.10 -12.97 -12.58
N LEU A 73 1.02 -12.20 -13.18
CA LEU A 73 1.66 -12.61 -14.43
C LEU A 73 2.42 -13.94 -14.29
N VAL A 74 3.16 -14.13 -13.20
CA VAL A 74 3.89 -15.39 -12.94
C VAL A 74 2.91 -16.55 -12.78
N GLY A 75 1.83 -16.39 -12.01
CA GLY A 75 0.83 -17.43 -11.81
C GLY A 75 0.08 -17.79 -13.10
N GLU A 76 -0.31 -16.80 -13.90
CA GLU A 76 -0.97 -17.03 -15.19
C GLU A 76 -0.05 -17.78 -16.18
N LEU A 77 1.23 -17.40 -16.25
CA LEU A 77 2.21 -18.09 -17.09
C LEU A 77 2.47 -19.52 -16.63
N ALA A 78 2.38 -19.79 -15.32
CA ALA A 78 2.60 -21.13 -14.79
C ALA A 78 1.52 -22.13 -15.19
N PHE A 79 0.28 -21.67 -15.45
CA PHE A 79 -0.76 -22.54 -16.01
C PHE A 79 -0.44 -23.06 -17.41
N LEU A 80 0.49 -22.41 -18.13
CA LEU A 80 0.96 -22.88 -19.44
C LEU A 80 2.00 -23.99 -19.32
N LEU A 81 2.56 -24.22 -18.13
CA LEU A 81 3.57 -25.25 -17.90
C LEU A 81 2.88 -26.60 -17.62
N PRO A 82 3.18 -27.67 -18.37
CA PRO A 82 2.57 -28.98 -18.19
C PRO A 82 3.21 -29.74 -16.99
N ILE A 83 3.08 -29.18 -15.79
CA ILE A 83 3.58 -29.77 -14.55
C ILE A 83 2.39 -30.39 -13.81
N PRO A 84 2.39 -31.72 -13.57
CA PRO A 84 1.24 -32.42 -12.99
C PRO A 84 1.10 -32.22 -11.47
N PHE A 85 2.17 -31.80 -10.79
CA PHE A 85 2.21 -31.62 -9.33
C PHE A 85 2.02 -30.15 -8.96
N LEU A 86 0.92 -29.85 -8.28
CA LEU A 86 0.57 -28.49 -7.85
C LEU A 86 1.63 -27.91 -6.92
N GLU A 87 2.19 -28.71 -6.03
CA GLU A 87 3.21 -28.31 -5.06
C GLU A 87 4.48 -27.81 -5.76
N ILE A 88 4.87 -28.46 -6.85
CA ILE A 88 6.04 -28.05 -7.66
C ILE A 88 5.73 -26.77 -8.42
N GLN A 89 4.52 -26.64 -9.00
CA GLN A 89 4.12 -25.39 -9.64
C GLN A 89 4.13 -24.23 -8.64
N ILE A 90 3.56 -24.41 -7.45
CA ILE A 90 3.57 -23.42 -6.37
C ILE A 90 5.00 -23.05 -5.98
N LEU A 91 5.88 -24.04 -5.77
CA LEU A 91 7.30 -23.81 -5.45
C LEU A 91 7.96 -22.90 -6.50
N LEU A 92 7.81 -23.24 -7.78
CA LEU A 92 8.40 -22.47 -8.87
C LEU A 92 7.79 -21.07 -8.98
N CYS A 93 6.46 -20.95 -8.88
CA CYS A 93 5.75 -19.66 -8.98
C CYS A 93 6.13 -18.71 -7.87
N VAL A 94 6.13 -19.19 -6.63
CA VAL A 94 6.48 -18.37 -5.47
C VAL A 94 7.94 -17.96 -5.56
N PHE A 95 8.84 -18.90 -5.89
CA PHE A 95 10.26 -18.60 -6.09
C PHE A 95 10.46 -17.52 -7.16
N LEU A 96 9.87 -17.69 -8.35
CA LEU A 96 10.01 -16.73 -9.45
C LEU A 96 9.37 -15.38 -9.11
N GLY A 97 8.19 -15.37 -8.50
CA GLY A 97 7.52 -14.14 -8.07
C GLY A 97 8.37 -13.35 -7.08
N VAL A 98 8.84 -14.00 -6.02
CA VAL A 98 9.72 -13.36 -5.02
C VAL A 98 11.03 -12.89 -5.65
N LEU A 99 11.66 -13.73 -6.49
CA LEU A 99 12.91 -13.40 -7.17
C LEU A 99 12.75 -12.16 -8.06
N ILE A 100 11.76 -12.14 -8.95
CA ILE A 100 11.50 -11.01 -9.86
C ILE A 100 11.18 -9.75 -9.05
N GLY A 101 10.32 -9.85 -8.03
CA GLY A 101 9.98 -8.72 -7.17
C GLY A 101 11.18 -8.17 -6.39
N ALA A 102 12.08 -9.04 -5.93
CA ALA A 102 13.28 -8.64 -5.20
C ALA A 102 14.31 -7.95 -6.10
N LEU A 103 14.42 -8.38 -7.37
CA LEU A 103 15.33 -7.78 -8.36
C LEU A 103 15.00 -6.31 -8.67
N LEU A 104 13.76 -5.87 -8.43
CA LEU A 104 13.37 -4.47 -8.60
C LEU A 104 13.94 -3.54 -7.52
N ASN A 105 14.45 -4.09 -6.42
CA ASN A 105 15.02 -3.35 -5.29
C ASN A 105 14.09 -2.22 -4.76
N LEU A 106 12.79 -2.50 -4.76
CA LEU A 106 11.74 -1.63 -4.23
C LEU A 106 11.46 -1.94 -2.75
N ALA A 107 10.36 -1.41 -2.21
CA ALA A 107 9.97 -1.69 -0.84
C ALA A 107 9.73 -3.20 -0.59
N PRO A 108 9.93 -3.71 0.64
CA PRO A 108 9.77 -5.13 0.97
C PRO A 108 8.40 -5.72 0.59
N VAL A 109 7.35 -4.89 0.53
CA VAL A 109 6.02 -5.33 0.09
C VAL A 109 6.01 -5.88 -1.34
N VAL A 110 6.90 -5.42 -2.23
CA VAL A 110 6.94 -5.84 -3.64
C VAL A 110 7.23 -7.33 -3.78
N PRO A 111 8.38 -7.87 -3.32
CA PRO A 111 8.66 -9.31 -3.40
C PRO A 111 7.66 -10.14 -2.59
N ILE A 112 7.20 -9.65 -1.43
CA ILE A 112 6.20 -10.34 -0.62
C ILE A 112 4.91 -10.55 -1.42
N GLN A 113 4.40 -9.49 -2.07
CA GLN A 113 3.16 -9.57 -2.84
C GLN A 113 3.31 -10.31 -4.15
N ALA A 114 4.48 -10.25 -4.79
CA ALA A 114 4.75 -11.05 -5.97
C ALA A 114 4.66 -12.56 -5.66
N GLY A 115 5.30 -13.01 -4.57
CA GLY A 115 5.19 -14.40 -4.12
C GLY A 115 3.77 -14.79 -3.67
N ALA A 116 3.16 -13.98 -2.81
CA ALA A 116 1.83 -14.26 -2.26
C ALA A 116 0.74 -14.28 -3.34
N SER A 117 0.79 -13.35 -4.30
CA SER A 117 -0.17 -13.28 -5.39
C SER A 117 0.00 -14.44 -6.36
N ALA A 118 1.24 -14.86 -6.66
CA ALA A 118 1.49 -16.04 -7.46
C ALA A 118 0.92 -17.31 -6.80
N LEU A 119 1.11 -17.48 -5.49
CA LEU A 119 0.50 -18.57 -4.72
C LEU A 119 -1.03 -18.54 -4.80
N LEU A 120 -1.64 -17.37 -4.57
CA LEU A 120 -3.10 -17.22 -4.63
C LEU A 120 -3.65 -17.57 -6.02
N VAL A 121 -2.99 -17.11 -7.09
CA VAL A 121 -3.37 -17.49 -8.46
C VAL A 121 -3.35 -19.01 -8.64
N MET A 122 -2.26 -19.67 -8.22
CA MET A 122 -2.12 -21.12 -8.35
C MET A 122 -3.20 -21.89 -7.59
N VAL A 123 -3.50 -21.48 -6.35
CA VAL A 123 -4.49 -22.15 -5.50
C VAL A 123 -5.93 -21.91 -5.99
N MET A 124 -6.23 -20.72 -6.50
CA MET A 124 -7.55 -20.40 -7.06
C MET A 124 -7.81 -21.08 -8.41
N GLY A 125 -6.75 -21.52 -9.10
CA GLY A 125 -6.84 -22.18 -10.40
C GLY A 125 -7.22 -21.22 -11.55
N PRO A 126 -7.39 -21.71 -12.78
CA PRO A 126 -7.58 -20.87 -13.96
C PRO A 126 -9.03 -20.37 -14.16
N SER A 127 -9.92 -20.57 -13.18
CA SER A 127 -11.36 -20.25 -13.27
C SER A 127 -11.65 -18.75 -13.42
N THR A 128 -10.78 -17.91 -12.88
CA THR A 128 -10.85 -16.44 -12.98
C THR A 128 -9.70 -15.94 -13.83
N ALA A 129 -9.98 -15.14 -14.86
CA ALA A 129 -8.94 -14.56 -15.71
C ALA A 129 -8.04 -13.59 -14.93
N GLY A 130 -6.74 -13.57 -15.25
CA GLY A 130 -5.77 -12.67 -14.63
C GLY A 130 -6.15 -11.19 -14.69
N LEU A 131 -6.82 -10.76 -15.76
CA LEU A 131 -7.34 -9.39 -15.86
C LEU A 131 -8.40 -9.08 -14.80
N VAL A 132 -9.30 -10.02 -14.52
CA VAL A 132 -10.34 -9.84 -13.49
C VAL A 132 -9.70 -9.74 -12.10
N ARG A 133 -8.70 -10.59 -11.83
CA ARG A 133 -7.90 -10.49 -10.60
C ARG A 133 -7.22 -9.13 -10.48
N PHE A 134 -6.61 -8.63 -11.55
CA PHE A 134 -5.96 -7.32 -11.54
C PHE A 134 -6.97 -6.19 -11.29
N LEU A 135 -8.16 -6.26 -11.88
CA LEU A 135 -9.24 -5.29 -11.62
C LEU A 135 -9.70 -5.32 -10.16
N ASP A 136 -9.77 -6.49 -9.52
CA ASP A 136 -10.03 -6.60 -8.08
C ASP A 136 -8.99 -5.84 -7.26
N VAL A 137 -7.71 -5.98 -7.61
CA VAL A 137 -6.61 -5.26 -6.95
C VAL A 137 -6.81 -3.76 -7.11
N VAL A 138 -7.17 -3.27 -8.30
CA VAL A 138 -7.47 -1.85 -8.53
C VAL A 138 -8.61 -1.37 -7.62
N VAL A 139 -9.70 -2.13 -7.49
CA VAL A 139 -10.82 -1.78 -6.61
C VAL A 139 -10.35 -1.70 -5.15
N GLY A 140 -9.60 -2.69 -4.69
CA GLY A 140 -9.04 -2.70 -3.34
C GLY A 140 -8.07 -1.55 -3.07
N ALA A 141 -7.23 -1.20 -4.06
CA ALA A 141 -6.27 -0.11 -3.97
C ALA A 141 -6.98 1.24 -3.90
N VAL A 142 -8.02 1.45 -4.71
CA VAL A 142 -8.83 2.68 -4.68
C VAL A 142 -9.51 2.84 -3.32
N ILE A 143 -10.18 1.80 -2.84
CA ILE A 143 -10.89 1.87 -1.54
C ILE A 143 -9.89 2.04 -0.39
N GLY A 144 -8.78 1.30 -0.39
CA GLY A 144 -7.71 1.45 0.59
C GLY A 144 -7.10 2.85 0.59
N ALA A 145 -6.84 3.42 -0.59
CA ALA A 145 -6.34 4.78 -0.72
C ALA A 145 -7.35 5.81 -0.20
N ILE A 146 -8.65 5.67 -0.49
CA ILE A 146 -9.69 6.56 0.05
C ILE A 146 -9.69 6.55 1.58
N PHE A 147 -9.64 5.36 2.19
CA PHE A 147 -9.58 5.24 3.65
C PHE A 147 -8.31 5.87 4.22
N ALA A 148 -7.16 5.64 3.58
CA ALA A 148 -5.90 6.23 4.01
C ALA A 148 -5.93 7.77 3.92
N LEU A 149 -6.53 8.31 2.85
CA LEU A 149 -6.67 9.75 2.65
C LEU A 149 -7.64 10.39 3.67
N VAL A 150 -8.70 9.68 4.05
CA VAL A 150 -9.71 10.22 4.98
C VAL A 150 -9.25 10.11 6.43
N LEU A 151 -8.57 9.02 6.80
CA LEU A 151 -8.27 8.69 8.20
C LEU A 151 -6.84 9.05 8.62
N PHE A 152 -5.87 9.01 7.70
CA PHE A 152 -4.44 9.09 8.04
C PHE A 152 -3.69 10.26 7.41
N LEU A 153 -4.36 11.12 6.63
CA LEU A 153 -3.70 12.32 6.11
C LEU A 153 -3.32 13.27 7.26
N PRO A 154 -2.08 13.81 7.29
CA PRO A 154 -1.71 14.84 8.22
C PRO A 154 -2.60 16.06 7.98
N LYS A 155 -3.43 16.42 8.97
CA LYS A 155 -4.13 17.71 8.99
C LYS A 155 -3.03 18.78 8.99
N ARG A 156 -2.78 19.43 7.85
CA ARG A 156 -1.79 20.52 7.76
C ARG A 156 -2.17 21.55 8.81
N VAL A 157 -1.36 21.68 9.86
CA VAL A 157 -1.44 22.84 10.75
C VAL A 157 -1.02 24.02 9.89
N SER A 158 -1.97 24.89 9.57
CA SER A 158 -1.63 26.20 9.03
C SER A 158 -0.85 26.95 10.10
N SER A 159 0.46 27.07 9.94
CA SER A 159 1.22 28.10 10.64
C SER A 159 0.84 29.44 10.01
N SER A 160 -0.30 30.00 10.42
CA SER A 160 -0.60 31.41 10.25
C SER A 160 -0.19 32.13 11.52
N SER A 161 0.98 32.76 11.51
CA SER A 161 1.23 33.97 12.29
C SER A 161 1.88 35.02 11.38
N PRO A 162 1.13 36.06 10.99
CA PRO A 162 1.69 37.34 10.54
C PRO A 162 2.19 38.16 11.74
N ASP A 163 3.04 39.16 11.46
CA ASP A 163 3.75 40.11 12.36
C ASP A 163 5.06 39.62 13.02
N GLY A 164 6.19 40.31 12.93
CA GLY A 164 6.54 41.53 12.21
C GLY A 164 8.06 41.75 12.31
N SER A 165 8.70 41.98 11.17
CA SER A 165 10.09 42.46 11.11
C SER A 165 10.09 43.70 10.23
N ALA A 166 9.73 44.83 10.84
CA ALA A 166 10.06 46.13 10.31
C ALA A 166 11.51 46.43 10.70
N ALA A 167 12.38 46.56 9.70
CA ALA A 167 13.61 47.33 9.86
C ALA A 167 13.24 48.81 10.00
N PRO A 168 14.04 49.60 10.72
CA PRO A 168 14.78 50.60 9.95
C PRO A 168 16.24 50.78 10.39
N GLU A 169 17.03 51.19 9.41
CA GLU A 169 18.41 51.66 9.50
C GLU A 169 18.58 52.77 10.55
N THR A 170 19.73 52.81 11.23
CA THR A 170 20.31 54.09 11.65
C THR A 170 21.82 54.03 11.52
N LYS A 171 22.32 54.81 10.56
CA LYS A 171 23.72 55.21 10.39
C LYS A 171 24.22 55.83 11.70
N GLU A 172 25.38 55.39 12.17
CA GLU A 172 26.19 56.21 13.07
C GLU A 172 27.55 56.46 12.45
N ALA A 173 27.84 57.76 12.35
CA ALA A 173 28.91 58.37 11.60
C ALA A 173 30.21 58.40 12.41
N ALA A 174 31.34 58.31 11.71
CA ALA A 174 32.63 58.77 12.22
C ALA A 174 32.60 60.29 12.52
N PRO A 175 33.32 60.74 13.55
CA PRO A 175 34.37 61.76 13.32
C PRO A 175 35.64 61.48 14.16
N LYS A 176 36.86 61.52 13.60
CA LYS A 176 37.76 62.70 13.47
C LYS A 176 37.97 63.48 14.79
N ASP A 177 39.09 63.26 15.49
CA ASP A 177 40.28 64.12 15.53
C ASP A 177 41.19 63.76 16.73
N GLY A 178 42.50 64.07 16.59
CA GLY A 178 43.56 63.88 17.59
C GLY A 178 43.43 64.79 18.81
N PRO A 179 44.48 64.94 19.64
CA PRO A 179 45.88 65.17 19.24
C PRO A 179 46.88 64.06 19.58
#